data_AF-A0A7J4NYH5-F1
#
_entry.id   AF-A0A7J4NYH5-F1
#
_cell.length_a   1.000
_cell.length_b   1.000
_cell.length_c   1.000
_cell.angle_alpha   90.00
_cell.angle_beta   90.00
_cell.angle_gamma   90.00
#
_symmetry.space_group_name_H-M   'P 1'
#
loop_
_entity.id
_entity.type
_entity.pdbx_description
1 polymer ?
#
loop_
_entity_poly.entity_id
_entity_poly.type
_entity_poly.pdbx_seq_one_letter_code
_entity_poly.pdbx_strand_id
1 'polypeptide(L)'
;MDIWQISIPAIALIIVAIAVYMTWNIIQAKKSGYPIEDERTKRIQGKSSQIALLLTLYYLIALNFYNIINSEFLGGTQLESMVVINSAVLIGSCSVLGLRYYFGRKEDA
;
A
#
# COMPACT_ATOMS: atom_id res chain seq x y z
N MET A 1 -20.19 -15.75 -19.50
CA MET A 1 -19.81 -14.51 -18.79
C MET A 1 -18.34 -14.64 -18.50
N ASP A 2 -17.52 -13.72 -19.00
CA ASP A 2 -16.07 -13.81 -18.84
C ASP A 2 -15.69 -13.52 -17.38
N ILE A 3 -14.63 -14.15 -16.87
CA ILE A 3 -14.27 -14.05 -15.45
C ILE A 3 -14.02 -12.59 -15.06
N TRP A 4 -13.42 -11.83 -15.97
CA TRP A 4 -13.16 -10.39 -15.84
C TRP A 4 -14.43 -9.55 -15.67
N GLN A 5 -15.54 -9.93 -16.30
CA GLN A 5 -16.81 -9.21 -16.21
C GLN A 5 -17.45 -9.35 -14.83
N ILE A 6 -17.12 -10.40 -14.08
CA ILE A 6 -17.60 -10.60 -12.70
C ILE A 6 -16.58 -10.03 -11.71
N SER A 7 -15.30 -10.30 -11.92
CA SER A 7 -14.24 -9.96 -10.97
C SER A 7 -14.07 -8.45 -10.79
N ILE A 8 -14.10 -7.67 -11.87
CA ILE A 8 -13.92 -6.21 -11.81
C ILE A 8 -14.99 -5.53 -10.95
N PRO A 9 -16.30 -5.71 -11.22
CA PRO A 9 -17.33 -5.09 -10.39
C PRO A 9 -17.33 -5.63 -8.94
N ALA A 10 -17.02 -6.91 -8.74
CA ALA A 10 -16.91 -7.48 -7.39
C ALA A 10 -15.78 -6.81 -6.57
N ILE A 11 -14.60 -6.63 -7.16
CA ILE A 11 -13.47 -5.93 -6.52
C ILE A 11 -13.84 -4.48 -6.21
N ALA A 12 -14.47 -3.78 -7.16
CA ALA A 12 -14.93 -2.40 -6.95
C ALA A 12 -15.91 -2.30 -5.77
N LEU A 13 -16.86 -3.24 -5.67
CA LEU A 13 -17.84 -3.29 -4.59
C LEU A 13 -17.18 -3.54 -3.23
N ILE A 14 -16.19 -4.42 -3.17
CA ILE A 14 -15.39 -4.67 -1.95
C ILE A 14 -14.62 -3.41 -1.53
N ILE A 15 -13.97 -2.71 -2.47
CA ILE A 15 -13.24 -1.47 -2.17
C ILE A 15 -14.18 -0.41 -1.59
N VAL A 16 -15.37 -0.23 -2.19
CA VAL A 16 -16.38 0.71 -1.70
C VAL A 16 -16.89 0.31 -0.31
N ALA A 17 -17.17 -0.97 -0.09
CA ALA A 17 -17.61 -1.48 1.20
C ALA A 17 -16.57 -1.23 2.31
N ILE A 18 -15.29 -1.47 2.01
CA ILE A 18 -14.18 -1.17 2.92
C ILE A 18 -14.12 0.33 3.22
N ALA A 19 -14.20 1.19 2.20
CA ALA A 19 -14.15 2.64 2.37
C ALA A 19 -15.32 3.16 3.23
N VAL A 20 -16.53 2.67 3.00
CA VAL A 20 -17.72 3.00 3.81
C VAL A 20 -17.53 2.54 5.26
N TYR A 21 -17.08 1.30 5.47
CA TYR A 21 -16.83 0.77 6.81
C TYR A 21 -15.76 1.57 7.56
N MET A 22 -14.64 1.89 6.91
CA MET A 22 -13.58 2.72 7.50
C MET A 22 -14.09 4.12 7.86
N THR A 23 -14.83 4.76 6.96
CA THR A 23 -15.40 6.10 7.19
C THR A 23 -16.39 6.07 8.34
N TRP A 24 -17.23 5.03 8.42
CA TRP A 24 -18.17 4.86 9.50
C TRP A 24 -17.47 4.71 10.85
N ASN A 25 -16.43 3.88 10.92
CA ASN A 25 -15.62 3.73 12.14
C ASN A 25 -14.98 5.06 12.58
N ILE A 26 -14.47 5.87 11.65
CA ILE A 26 -13.89 7.18 11.98
C ILE A 26 -14.96 8.13 12.52
N ILE A 27 -16.16 8.14 11.94
CA ILE A 27 -17.28 8.98 12.42
C ILE A 27 -17.70 8.54 13.82
N GLN A 28 -17.80 7.24 14.09
CA GLN A 28 -18.15 6.74 15.42
C GLN A 28 -17.05 7.05 16.45
N ALA A 29 -15.78 6.94 16.07
CA ALA A 29 -14.66 7.33 16.92
C ALA A 29 -14.65 8.84 17.24
N LYS A 30 -15.07 9.70 16.30
CA LYS A 30 -15.27 11.14 16.59
C LYS A 30 -16.40 11.39 17.59
N LYS A 31 -17.51 10.65 17.47
CA LYS A 31 -18.67 10.81 18.36
C LYS A 31 -18.39 10.39 19.80
N SER A 32 -17.40 9.52 20.04
CA SER A 32 -17.06 9.08 21.39
C SER A 32 -16.27 10.12 22.21
N GLY A 33 -15.83 11.23 21.59
CA GLY A 33 -15.11 12.31 22.28
C GLY A 33 -13.65 12.01 22.63
N TYR A 34 -13.16 10.82 22.29
CA TYR A 34 -11.75 10.44 22.45
C TYR A 34 -10.91 10.88 21.24
N PRO A 35 -9.61 11.20 21.43
CA PRO A 35 -8.70 11.43 20.31
C PRO A 35 -8.71 10.20 19.39
N ILE A 36 -9.05 10.39 18.11
CA ILE A 36 -9.10 9.31 17.11
C ILE A 36 -7.74 8.62 16.98
N GLU A 37 -6.67 9.41 17.12
CA GLU A 37 -5.29 8.94 17.14
C GLU A 37 -4.54 9.75 18.19
N ASP A 38 -3.87 9.02 19.09
CA ASP A 38 -2.88 9.59 19.99
C ASP A 38 -1.70 10.16 19.18
N GLU A 39 -0.99 11.16 19.73
CA GLU A 39 0.22 11.74 19.11
C GLU A 39 1.24 10.65 18.79
N ARG A 40 1.29 9.62 19.63
CA ARG A 40 2.08 8.39 19.42
C ARG A 40 1.72 7.68 18.11
N THR A 41 0.44 7.38 17.90
CA THR A 41 -0.03 6.66 16.69
C THR A 41 0.27 7.48 15.44
N LYS A 42 0.08 8.80 15.49
CA LYS A 42 0.42 9.69 14.36
C LYS A 42 1.92 9.67 14.04
N ARG A 43 2.79 9.68 15.05
CA ARG A 43 4.24 9.62 14.85
C ARG A 43 4.67 8.30 14.21
N ILE A 44 4.15 7.17 14.72
CA ILE A 44 4.42 5.84 14.16
C ILE A 44 3.92 5.76 12.72
N GLN A 45 2.71 6.25 12.45
CA GLN A 45 2.11 6.23 11.13
C GLN A 45 2.89 7.08 10.14
N GLY A 46 3.31 8.29 10.53
CA GLY A 46 4.14 9.16 9.70
C GLY A 46 5.48 8.51 9.35
N LYS A 47 6.19 7.99 10.36
CA LYS A 47 7.50 7.36 10.19
C LYS A 47 7.44 6.09 9.33
N SER A 48 6.47 5.21 9.58
CA SER A 48 6.25 3.99 8.79
C SER A 48 5.90 4.32 7.33
N SER A 49 5.04 5.31 7.10
CA SER A 49 4.63 5.70 5.75
C SER A 49 5.77 6.34 4.96
N GLN A 50 6.59 7.18 5.58
CA GLN A 50 7.77 7.76 4.92
C GLN A 50 8.79 6.69 4.51
N ILE A 51 9.11 5.75 5.40
CA ILE A 51 10.07 4.68 5.09
C ILE A 51 9.50 3.73 4.03
N ALA A 52 8.22 3.38 4.12
CA ALA A 52 7.57 2.54 3.10
C ALA A 52 7.53 3.22 1.73
N LEU A 53 7.29 4.54 1.69
CA LEU A 53 7.34 5.32 0.46
C LEU A 53 8.73 5.28 -0.16
N LEU A 54 9.78 5.52 0.62
CA LEU A 54 11.17 5.43 0.13
C LEU A 54 11.48 4.03 -0.41
N LEU A 55 11.07 2.98 0.31
CA LEU A 55 11.27 1.60 -0.14
C LEU A 55 10.54 1.31 -1.46
N THR A 56 9.33 1.83 -1.61
CA THR A 56 8.55 1.71 -2.85
C THR A 56 9.21 2.46 -4.01
N LEU A 57 9.73 3.66 -3.76
CA LEU A 57 10.46 4.44 -4.78
C LEU A 57 11.74 3.70 -5.23
N TYR A 58 12.53 3.19 -4.28
CA TYR A 58 13.71 2.40 -4.62
C TYR A 58 13.36 1.12 -5.38
N TYR A 59 12.25 0.46 -5.01
CA TYR A 59 11.74 -0.69 -5.75
C TYR A 59 11.37 -0.34 -7.20
N LEU A 60 10.69 0.79 -7.43
CA LEU A 60 10.36 1.26 -8.78
C LEU A 60 11.61 1.62 -9.60
N ILE A 61 12.62 2.21 -8.97
CA ILE A 61 13.91 2.48 -9.61
C ILE A 61 14.57 1.15 -10.02
N ALA A 62 14.56 0.14 -9.14
CA ALA A 62 15.11 -1.18 -9.45
C ALA A 62 14.39 -1.86 -10.61
N LEU A 63 13.05 -1.76 -10.69
CA LEU A 63 12.28 -2.27 -11.82
C LEU A 63 12.60 -1.53 -13.13
N ASN A 64 12.88 -0.23 -13.08
CA ASN A 64 13.33 0.51 -14.26
C ASN A 64 14.69 0.03 -14.74
N PHE A 65 15.66 -0.15 -13.83
CA PHE A 65 16.95 -0.73 -14.19
C PHE A 65 16.80 -2.14 -14.76
N TYR A 66 15.92 -2.96 -14.18
CA TYR A 66 15.61 -4.28 -14.73
C TYR A 66 15.10 -4.17 -16.18
N ASN A 67 14.14 -3.28 -16.46
CA ASN A 67 13.62 -3.09 -17.81
C ASN A 67 14.70 -2.61 -18.79
N ILE A 68 15.56 -1.67 -18.37
CA ILE A 68 16.69 -1.20 -19.19
C ILE A 68 17.63 -2.37 -19.51
N ILE A 69 18.05 -3.13 -18.49
CA ILE A 69 18.95 -4.28 -18.69
C ILE A 69 18.30 -5.32 -19.60
N ASN A 70 17.03 -5.65 -19.36
CA ASN A 70 16.35 -6.70 -20.10
C ASN A 70 16.12 -6.32 -21.57
N SER A 71 15.68 -5.08 -21.83
CA SER A 71 15.41 -4.63 -23.21
C SER A 71 16.68 -4.31 -24.00
N GLU A 72 17.65 -3.61 -23.41
CA GLU A 72 18.84 -3.12 -24.12
C GLU A 72 19.97 -4.15 -24.20
N PHE A 73 20.11 -5.03 -23.19
CA PHE A 73 21.26 -5.94 -23.10
C PHE A 73 20.90 -7.41 -23.29
N LEU A 74 19.67 -7.81 -22.95
CA LEU A 74 19.23 -9.21 -23.04
C LEU A 74 18.26 -9.46 -24.20
N GLY A 75 17.79 -8.41 -24.88
CA GLY A 75 16.82 -8.51 -25.97
C GLY A 75 15.44 -9.04 -25.54
N GLY A 76 15.14 -9.01 -24.24
CA GLY A 76 13.88 -9.44 -23.66
C GLY A 76 12.79 -8.37 -23.73
N THR A 77 11.57 -8.75 -23.38
CA THR A 77 10.45 -7.81 -23.29
C THR A 77 10.47 -7.04 -21.98
N GLN A 78 10.00 -5.78 -22.03
CA GLN A 78 9.80 -4.97 -20.84
C GLN A 78 8.65 -5.52 -20.01
N LEU A 79 8.71 -5.31 -18.69
CA LEU A 79 7.61 -5.63 -17.81
C LEU A 79 6.37 -4.80 -18.19
N GLU A 80 5.22 -5.47 -18.29
CA GLU A 80 3.95 -4.79 -18.54
C GLU A 80 3.60 -3.83 -17.39
N SER A 81 3.02 -2.68 -17.75
CA SER A 81 2.69 -1.62 -16.79
C SER A 81 1.78 -2.11 -15.67
N MET A 82 0.85 -3.03 -15.96
CA MET A 82 -0.04 -3.61 -14.95
C MET A 82 0.73 -4.39 -13.88
N VAL A 83 1.72 -5.19 -14.29
CA VAL A 83 2.55 -5.98 -13.37
C VAL A 83 3.38 -5.06 -12.48
N VAL A 84 4.00 -4.03 -13.07
CA VAL A 84 4.83 -3.05 -12.34
C VAL A 84 4.01 -2.26 -11.31
N ILE A 85 2.83 -1.79 -11.69
CA ILE A 85 1.97 -1.01 -10.79
C ILE A 85 1.46 -1.89 -9.65
N ASN A 86 0.97 -3.09 -9.97
CA ASN A 86 0.42 -4.00 -8.95
C ASN A 86 1.50 -4.43 -7.95
N SER A 87 2.70 -4.76 -8.42
CA SER A 87 3.80 -5.15 -7.53
C SER A 87 4.27 -3.99 -6.64
N ALA A 88 4.34 -2.76 -7.18
CA ALA A 88 4.70 -1.57 -6.41
C ALA A 88 3.67 -1.25 -5.32
N VAL A 89 2.38 -1.34 -5.63
CA VAL A 89 1.30 -1.15 -4.65
C VAL A 89 1.36 -2.19 -3.54
N LEU A 90 1.62 -3.45 -3.88
CA LEU A 90 1.78 -4.54 -2.91
C LEU A 90 2.99 -4.31 -2.00
N ILE A 91 4.16 -4.02 -2.58
CA ILE A 91 5.40 -3.73 -1.84
C ILE A 91 5.17 -2.57 -0.87
N GLY A 92 4.57 -1.46 -1.35
CA GLY A 92 4.31 -0.29 -0.52
C GLY A 92 3.33 -0.58 0.61
N SER A 93 2.22 -1.24 0.31
CA SER A 93 1.18 -1.57 1.29
C SER A 93 1.70 -2.53 2.37
N CYS A 94 2.39 -3.59 1.96
CA CYS A 94 3.01 -4.54 2.89
C CYS A 94 4.08 -3.87 3.76
N SER A 95 4.87 -2.95 3.19
CA SER A 95 5.90 -2.21 3.92
C SER A 95 5.28 -1.30 4.97
N VAL A 96 4.21 -0.58 4.65
CA VAL A 96 3.48 0.25 5.63
C VAL A 96 2.98 -0.61 6.77
N LEU A 97 2.33 -1.74 6.49
CA LEU A 97 1.79 -2.64 7.52
C LEU A 97 2.91 -3.23 8.40
N GLY A 98 3.98 -3.74 7.79
CA GLY A 98 5.11 -4.31 8.50
C GLY A 98 5.84 -3.29 9.38
N LEU A 99 6.07 -2.07 8.86
CA LEU A 99 6.73 -1.00 9.61
C LEU A 99 5.85 -0.45 10.73
N ARG A 100 4.53 -0.34 10.52
CA ARG A 100 3.59 0.02 11.59
C ARG A 100 3.63 -0.99 12.72
N TYR A 101 3.62 -2.28 12.39
CA TYR A 101 3.72 -3.36 13.38
C TYR A 101 5.05 -3.31 14.13
N TYR A 102 6.18 -3.15 13.41
CA TYR A 102 7.50 -3.08 14.00
C TYR A 102 7.67 -1.88 14.94
N PHE A 103 7.32 -0.67 14.49
CA PHE A 103 7.46 0.54 15.30
C PHE A 103 6.46 0.58 16.46
N GLY A 104 5.26 0.00 16.30
CA GLY A 104 4.33 -0.21 17.42
C GLY A 104 4.99 -0.98 18.56
N ARG A 105 5.55 -2.17 18.26
CA ARG A 105 6.22 -3.01 19.26
C ARG A 105 7.47 -2.38 19.86
N LYS A 106 8.23 -1.61 19.07
CA LYS A 106 9.48 -0.97 19.52
C LYS A 106 9.24 0.16 20.51
N GLU A 107 8.10 0.86 20.41
CA GLU A 107 7.76 1.94 21.34
C GLU A 107 6.99 1.44 22.58
N ASP A 108 6.56 0.18 22.61
CA ASP A 108 5.99 -0.48 23.81
C ASP A 108 7.06 -1.07 24.75
N ALA A 109 8.30 -1.19 24.28
CA ALA A 109 9.45 -1.75 25.01
C ALA A 109 10.36 -0.64 25.57
#